data_AF-A0A951CK26-F1
#
_entry.id   AF-A0A951CK26-F1
#
_cell.length_a   1.000
_cell.length_b   1.000
_cell.length_c   1.000
_cell.angle_alpha   90.00
_cell.angle_beta   90.00
_cell.angle_gamma   90.00
#
_symmetry.space_group_name_H-M   'P 1'
#
loop_
_entity.id
_entity.type
_entity.pdbx_description
1 polymer ?
#
loop_
_entity_poly.entity_id
_entity_poly.type
_entity_poly.pdbx_seq_one_letter_code
_entity_poly.pdbx_strand_id
1 'polypeptide(L)'
;MKPERVDLRGVENVDELVERVLQTRLREARELAIGLQVRDKQSLHDFRIACKRLRYALERFQGLEPSLEQIAERLALLQDALGEAHDRDVLLTILPPTMPATERRLQSERSELVERAAALWRELEQMMRALDSHRT
;
A
#
# COMPACT_ATOMS: atom_id res chain seq x y z
N MET A 1 -3.47 -12.81 2.71
CA MET A 1 -3.84 -12.57 4.14
C MET A 1 -5.35 -12.23 4.33
N LYS A 2 -5.99 -12.68 5.43
CA LYS A 2 -7.35 -12.22 5.84
C LYS A 2 -7.29 -10.81 6.48
N PRO A 3 -8.24 -9.91 6.18
CA PRO A 3 -8.22 -8.55 6.75
C PRO A 3 -8.39 -8.58 8.27
N GLU A 4 -7.66 -7.71 8.97
CA GLU A 4 -7.95 -7.39 10.37
C GLU A 4 -9.41 -6.93 10.48
N ARG A 5 -10.13 -7.33 11.53
CA ARG A 5 -11.50 -6.85 11.76
C ARG A 5 -11.45 -5.47 12.40
N VAL A 6 -12.24 -4.52 11.87
CA VAL A 6 -12.42 -3.24 12.55
C VAL A 6 -13.37 -3.47 13.74
N ASP A 7 -12.91 -3.19 14.95
CA ASP A 7 -13.75 -3.21 16.14
C ASP A 7 -14.49 -1.88 16.29
N LEU A 8 -15.81 -1.93 16.08
CA LEU A 8 -16.72 -0.79 16.12
C LEU A 8 -17.55 -0.73 17.42
N ARG A 9 -17.24 -1.55 18.42
CA ARG A 9 -17.94 -1.48 19.71
C ARG A 9 -17.73 -0.11 20.36
N GLY A 10 -18.83 0.51 20.79
CA GLY A 10 -18.81 1.80 21.47
C GLY A 10 -18.50 3.00 20.58
N VAL A 11 -18.56 2.86 19.25
CA VAL A 11 -18.50 4.00 18.32
C VAL A 11 -19.86 4.71 18.35
N GLU A 12 -19.88 5.99 18.71
CA GLU A 12 -21.11 6.76 18.92
C GLU A 12 -21.40 7.77 17.81
N ASN A 13 -20.41 8.11 16.98
CA ASN A 13 -20.54 9.09 15.89
C ASN A 13 -19.70 8.75 14.65
N VAL A 14 -19.89 9.52 13.58
CA VAL A 14 -19.22 9.31 12.29
C VAL A 14 -17.72 9.58 12.37
N ASP A 15 -17.29 10.56 13.16
CA ASP A 15 -15.87 10.90 13.26
C ASP A 15 -15.07 9.77 13.92
N GLU A 16 -15.61 9.18 14.99
CA GLU A 16 -15.05 7.99 15.64
C GLU A 16 -15.03 6.78 14.71
N LEU A 17 -16.08 6.59 13.91
CA LEU A 17 -16.14 5.51 12.90
C LEU A 17 -15.01 5.67 11.89
N VAL A 18 -14.86 6.88 11.32
CA VAL A 18 -13.84 7.20 10.32
C VAL A 18 -12.45 6.99 10.90
N GLU A 19 -12.18 7.56 12.06
CA GLU A 19 -10.90 7.42 12.75
C GLU A 19 -10.56 5.95 13.00
N ARG A 20 -11.50 5.17 13.55
CA ARG A 20 -11.27 3.77 13.87
C ARG A 20 -10.97 2.94 12.62
N VAL A 21 -11.75 3.13 11.55
CA VAL A 21 -11.53 2.43 10.28
C VAL A 21 -10.17 2.77 9.68
N LEU A 22 -9.84 4.06 9.59
CA LEU A 22 -8.59 4.52 8.99
C LEU A 22 -7.37 4.09 9.79
N GLN A 23 -7.40 4.21 11.12
CA GLN A 23 -6.31 3.77 11.99
C GLN A 23 -6.06 2.27 11.87
N THR A 24 -7.11 1.43 11.84
CA THR A 24 -6.95 -0.01 11.63
C THR A 24 -6.32 -0.31 10.26
N ARG A 25 -6.81 0.31 9.18
CA ARG A 25 -6.24 0.07 7.84
C ARG A 25 -4.80 0.56 7.72
N LEU A 26 -4.47 1.68 8.37
CA LEU A 26 -3.12 2.23 8.37
C LEU A 26 -2.15 1.34 9.16
N ARG A 27 -2.57 0.81 10.32
CA ARG A 27 -1.78 -0.18 11.07
C ARG A 27 -1.47 -1.41 10.21
N GLU A 28 -2.49 -2.00 9.60
CA GLU A 28 -2.35 -3.17 8.73
C GLU A 28 -1.34 -2.88 7.59
N ALA A 29 -1.43 -1.72 6.95
CA ALA A 29 -0.49 -1.31 5.90
C ALA A 29 0.94 -1.13 6.45
N ARG A 30 1.12 -0.51 7.62
CA ARG A 30 2.43 -0.33 8.27
C ARG A 30 3.09 -1.63 8.65
N GLU A 31 2.34 -2.56 9.23
CA GLU A 31 2.84 -3.89 9.60
C GLU A 31 3.35 -4.65 8.37
N LEU A 32 2.62 -4.55 7.25
CA LEU A 32 2.99 -5.23 6.02
C LEU A 32 4.00 -4.49 5.15
N ALA A 33 4.32 -3.25 5.47
CA ALA A 33 5.36 -2.48 4.76
C ALA A 33 6.74 -3.15 4.86
N ILE A 34 6.94 -4.08 5.80
CA ILE A 34 8.12 -4.97 5.85
C ILE A 34 8.37 -5.70 4.51
N GLY A 35 7.32 -5.94 3.70
CA GLY A 35 7.45 -6.49 2.36
C GLY A 35 8.34 -5.67 1.42
N LEU A 36 8.46 -4.36 1.63
CA LEU A 36 9.39 -3.50 0.88
C LEU A 36 10.87 -3.75 1.23
N GLN A 37 11.15 -4.33 2.40
CA GLN A 37 12.50 -4.71 2.84
C GLN A 37 12.82 -6.16 2.46
N VAL A 38 11.89 -7.09 2.71
CA VAL A 38 12.07 -8.51 2.38
C VAL A 38 12.05 -8.74 0.87
N ARG A 39 11.19 -8.00 0.17
CA ARG A 39 11.06 -7.97 -1.29
C ARG A 39 10.73 -9.31 -1.93
N ASP A 40 10.22 -10.29 -1.19
CA ASP A 40 9.66 -11.49 -1.79
C ASP A 40 8.26 -11.22 -2.35
N LYS A 41 7.85 -12.06 -3.31
CA LYS A 41 6.57 -11.93 -4.03
C LYS A 41 5.37 -11.92 -3.08
N GLN A 42 5.37 -12.77 -2.05
CA GLN A 42 4.21 -12.94 -1.17
C GLN A 42 4.07 -11.74 -0.23
N SER A 43 5.15 -11.29 0.40
CA SER A 43 5.13 -10.12 1.29
C SER A 43 4.75 -8.83 0.55
N LEU A 44 5.27 -8.61 -0.67
CA LEU A 44 4.86 -7.47 -1.50
C LEU A 44 3.39 -7.55 -1.91
N HIS A 45 2.89 -8.76 -2.21
CA HIS A 45 1.49 -8.96 -2.53
C HIS A 45 0.58 -8.66 -1.34
N ASP A 46 0.90 -9.17 -0.14
CA ASP A 46 0.11 -8.89 1.07
C ASP A 46 0.13 -7.39 1.40
N PHE A 47 1.28 -6.71 1.26
CA PHE A 47 1.37 -5.25 1.39
C PHE A 47 0.49 -4.51 0.37
N ARG A 48 0.54 -4.89 -0.91
CA ARG A 48 -0.33 -4.33 -1.97
C ARG A 48 -1.81 -4.43 -1.61
N ILE A 49 -2.24 -5.55 -1.03
CA ILE A 49 -3.63 -5.76 -0.58
C ILE A 49 -3.98 -4.84 0.59
N ALA A 50 -3.07 -4.65 1.55
CA ALA A 50 -3.30 -3.71 2.65
C ALA A 50 -3.39 -2.26 2.18
N CYS A 51 -2.49 -1.82 1.28
CA CYS A 51 -2.58 -0.50 0.65
C CYS A 51 -3.91 -0.31 -0.10
N LYS A 52 -4.43 -1.36 -0.75
CA LYS A 52 -5.75 -1.33 -1.41
C LYS A 52 -6.87 -1.05 -0.42
N ARG A 53 -6.86 -1.76 0.70
CA ARG A 53 -7.88 -1.61 1.76
C ARG A 53 -7.82 -0.22 2.36
N LEU A 54 -6.62 0.31 2.61
CA LEU A 54 -6.44 1.67 3.09
C LEU A 54 -6.97 2.71 2.09
N ARG A 55 -6.60 2.61 0.81
CA ARG A 55 -7.10 3.52 -0.22
C ARG A 55 -8.62 3.49 -0.30
N TYR A 56 -9.24 2.31 -0.34
CA TYR A 56 -10.70 2.20 -0.41
C TYR A 56 -11.41 2.78 0.82
N ALA A 57 -10.79 2.67 2.00
CA ALA A 57 -11.32 3.32 3.19
C ALA A 57 -11.24 4.85 3.06
N LEU A 58 -10.11 5.39 2.59
CA LEU A 58 -9.96 6.83 2.34
C LEU A 58 -10.95 7.33 1.29
N GLU A 59 -11.06 6.62 0.16
CA GLU A 59 -12.01 6.92 -0.92
C GLU A 59 -13.46 6.95 -0.43
N ARG A 60 -13.82 6.05 0.49
CA ARG A 60 -15.17 6.00 1.05
C ARG A 60 -15.52 7.22 1.89
N PHE A 61 -14.53 7.92 2.41
CA PHE A 61 -14.66 9.10 3.27
C PHE A 61 -14.15 10.38 2.57
N GLN A 62 -13.91 10.32 1.26
CA GLN A 62 -13.62 11.50 0.43
C GLN A 62 -14.77 12.51 0.59
N GLY A 63 -14.40 13.77 0.88
CA GLY A 63 -15.35 14.86 1.13
C GLY A 63 -15.46 15.29 2.60
N LEU A 64 -14.95 14.50 3.56
CA LEU A 64 -14.82 14.96 4.94
C LEU A 64 -13.61 15.89 5.12
N GLU A 65 -12.51 15.60 4.44
CA GLU A 65 -11.27 16.35 4.58
C GLU A 65 -10.42 16.20 3.28
N PRO A 66 -9.94 17.31 2.68
CA PRO A 66 -9.22 17.27 1.39
C PRO A 66 -7.90 16.48 1.40
N SER A 67 -7.19 16.38 2.52
CA SER A 67 -5.93 15.64 2.59
C SER A 67 -6.14 14.12 2.44
N LEU A 68 -7.32 13.58 2.81
CA LEU A 68 -7.65 12.18 2.58
C LEU A 68 -7.64 11.83 1.09
N GLU A 69 -8.07 12.75 0.23
CA GLU A 69 -8.03 12.60 -1.23
C GLU A 69 -6.58 12.54 -1.73
N GLN A 70 -5.73 13.47 -1.27
CA GLN A 70 -4.31 13.51 -1.63
C GLN A 70 -3.57 12.22 -1.21
N ILE A 71 -3.89 11.68 -0.03
CA ILE A 71 -3.33 10.39 0.43
C ILE A 71 -3.83 9.24 -0.45
N ALA A 72 -5.12 9.21 -0.79
CA ALA A 72 -5.68 8.19 -1.65
C ALA A 72 -5.03 8.17 -3.05
N GLU A 73 -4.77 9.33 -3.64
CA GLU A 73 -4.05 9.48 -4.91
C GLU A 73 -2.62 8.94 -4.81
N ARG A 74 -1.89 9.28 -3.75
CA ARG A 74 -0.53 8.79 -3.53
C ARG A 74 -0.49 7.27 -3.30
N LEU A 75 -1.49 6.72 -2.61
CA LEU A 75 -1.66 5.28 -2.48
C LEU A 75 -1.95 4.62 -3.83
N ALA A 76 -2.70 5.26 -4.73
CA ALA A 76 -2.91 4.71 -6.07
C ALA A 76 -1.58 4.55 -6.81
N LEU A 77 -0.71 5.57 -6.80
CA LEU A 77 0.62 5.50 -7.41
C LEU A 77 1.49 4.39 -6.79
N LEU A 78 1.44 4.23 -5.46
CA LEU A 78 2.14 3.15 -4.75
C LEU A 78 1.65 1.79 -5.23
N GLN A 79 0.33 1.63 -5.35
CA GLN A 79 -0.26 0.39 -5.80
C GLN A 79 0.08 0.10 -7.26
N ASP A 80 0.13 1.09 -8.15
CA ASP A 80 0.53 0.89 -9.53
C ASP A 80 1.95 0.30 -9.61
N ALA A 81 2.90 0.90 -8.88
CA ALA A 81 4.27 0.39 -8.82
C ALA A 81 4.34 -1.06 -8.28
N LEU A 82 3.60 -1.37 -7.20
CA LEU A 82 3.53 -2.73 -6.65
C LEU A 82 2.84 -3.71 -7.63
N GLY A 83 1.91 -3.24 -8.45
CA GLY A 83 1.18 -4.06 -9.43
C GLY A 83 2.06 -4.41 -10.58
N GLU A 84 2.74 -3.41 -11.12
CA GLU A 84 3.72 -3.62 -12.16
C GLU A 84 4.82 -4.60 -11.69
N ALA A 85 5.33 -4.44 -10.46
CA ALA A 85 6.32 -5.37 -9.91
C ALA A 85 5.78 -6.82 -9.84
N HIS A 86 4.52 -6.98 -9.42
CA HIS A 86 3.84 -8.27 -9.40
C HIS A 86 3.70 -8.88 -10.81
N ASP A 87 3.41 -8.06 -11.83
CA ASP A 87 3.33 -8.54 -13.21
C ASP A 87 4.68 -9.08 -13.68
N ARG A 88 5.80 -8.47 -13.28
CA ARG A 88 7.15 -8.97 -13.58
C ARG A 88 7.42 -10.28 -12.83
N ASP A 89 7.01 -10.37 -11.57
CA ASP A 89 7.06 -11.63 -10.81
C ASP A 89 6.27 -12.75 -11.49
N VAL A 90 5.11 -12.46 -12.10
CA VAL A 90 4.32 -13.44 -12.87
C VAL A 90 5.02 -13.83 -14.17
N LEU A 91 5.52 -12.86 -14.94
CA LEU A 91 6.24 -13.11 -16.19
C LEU A 91 7.47 -13.99 -15.98
N LEU A 92 8.23 -13.74 -14.90
CA LEU A 92 9.41 -14.55 -14.53
C LEU A 92 9.05 -16.02 -14.27
N THR A 93 7.83 -16.34 -13.83
CA THR A 93 7.41 -17.76 -13.60
C THR A 93 7.13 -18.54 -14.88
N ILE A 94 6.89 -17.86 -16.00
CA ILE A 94 6.56 -18.49 -17.30
C ILE A 94 7.67 -18.30 -18.34
N LEU A 95 8.74 -17.57 -18.00
CA LEU A 95 9.82 -17.27 -18.92
C LEU A 95 10.65 -18.53 -19.23
N PRO A 96 10.90 -18.87 -20.51
CA PRO A 96 11.76 -19.98 -20.85
C PRO A 96 13.22 -19.76 -20.40
N PRO A 97 13.93 -20.81 -19.95
CA PRO A 97 15.33 -20.71 -19.50
C PRO A 97 16.30 -20.32 -20.64
N THR A 98 15.86 -20.37 -21.90
CA THR A 98 16.62 -19.95 -23.07
C THR A 98 16.70 -18.42 -23.24
N MET A 99 16.06 -17.64 -22.35
CA MET A 99 15.99 -16.16 -22.45
C MET A 99 16.65 -15.43 -21.26
N PRO A 100 17.93 -15.68 -20.93
CA PRO A 100 18.57 -15.12 -19.74
C PRO A 100 18.74 -13.58 -19.79
N ALA A 101 18.80 -12.99 -20.98
CA ALA A 101 18.83 -11.53 -21.12
C ALA A 101 17.48 -10.88 -20.73
N THR A 102 16.37 -11.51 -21.13
CA THR A 102 15.01 -11.09 -20.75
C THR A 102 14.78 -11.26 -19.25
N GLU A 103 15.25 -12.37 -18.68
CA GLU A 103 15.17 -12.62 -17.23
C GLU A 103 15.83 -11.51 -16.42
N ARG A 104 17.08 -11.17 -16.75
CA ARG A 104 17.81 -10.08 -16.08
C ARG A 104 17.11 -8.73 -16.22
N ARG A 105 16.56 -8.43 -17.39
CA ARG A 105 15.81 -7.18 -17.62
C ARG A 105 14.56 -7.12 -16.73
N LEU A 106 13.75 -8.18 -16.69
CA LEU A 106 12.57 -8.23 -15.85
C LEU A 106 12.92 -8.13 -14.35
N GLN A 107 14.01 -8.75 -13.91
CA GLN A 107 14.51 -8.64 -12.54
C GLN A 107 14.95 -7.21 -12.19
N SER A 108 15.59 -6.49 -13.12
CA SER A 108 15.97 -5.07 -12.96
C SER A 108 14.73 -4.18 -12.85
N GLU A 109 13.82 -4.27 -13.83
CA GLU A 109 12.57 -3.50 -13.85
C GLU A 109 11.75 -3.73 -12.58
N ARG A 110 11.64 -4.99 -12.16
CA ARG A 110 10.96 -5.37 -10.92
C ARG A 110 11.61 -4.75 -9.68
N SER A 111 12.94 -4.68 -9.64
CA SER A 111 13.67 -4.06 -8.53
C SER A 111 13.45 -2.55 -8.49
N GLU A 112 13.51 -1.87 -9.63
CA GLU A 112 13.25 -0.43 -9.76
C GLU A 112 11.82 -0.06 -9.32
N LEU A 113 10.84 -0.88 -9.67
CA LEU A 113 9.44 -0.70 -9.25
C LEU A 113 9.27 -0.84 -7.73
N VAL A 114 9.96 -1.81 -7.11
CA VAL A 114 9.94 -1.97 -5.65
C VAL A 114 10.64 -0.79 -4.94
N GLU A 115 11.72 -0.25 -5.49
CA GLU A 115 12.36 0.96 -4.97
C GLU A 115 11.43 2.18 -5.07
N ARG A 116 10.75 2.34 -6.21
CA ARG A 116 9.74 3.38 -6.40
C ARG A 116 8.61 3.25 -5.38
N ALA A 117 8.11 2.04 -5.16
CA ALA A 117 7.11 1.77 -4.13
C ALA A 117 7.62 2.15 -2.73
N ALA A 118 8.88 1.82 -2.40
CA ALA A 118 9.48 2.19 -1.12
C ALA A 118 9.66 3.71 -0.96
N ALA A 119 9.93 4.46 -2.03
CA ALA A 119 9.97 5.92 -2.00
C ALA A 119 8.58 6.51 -1.75
N LEU A 120 7.57 6.08 -2.51
CA LEU A 120 6.18 6.53 -2.36
C LEU A 120 5.63 6.22 -0.97
N TRP A 121 5.94 5.05 -0.40
CA TRP A 121 5.54 4.72 0.96
C TRP A 121 6.15 5.66 2.00
N ARG A 122 7.43 6.04 1.87
CA ARG A 122 8.08 7.00 2.78
C ARG A 122 7.44 8.39 2.70
N GLU A 123 7.11 8.86 1.50
CA GLU A 123 6.38 10.12 1.31
C GLU A 123 5.00 10.07 2.00
N LEU A 124 4.25 8.99 1.77
CA LEU A 124 2.96 8.74 2.40
C LEU A 124 3.04 8.74 3.93
N GLU A 125 4.05 8.09 4.51
CA GLU A 125 4.25 8.09 5.96
C GLU A 125 4.51 9.50 6.52
N GLN A 126 5.25 10.35 5.79
CA GLN A 126 5.48 11.74 6.19
C GLN A 126 4.18 12.55 6.13
N MET A 127 3.40 12.41 5.06
CA MET A 127 2.10 13.07 4.92
C MET A 127 1.16 12.69 6.07
N MET A 128 1.04 11.40 6.38
CA MET A 128 0.16 10.91 7.44
C MET A 128 0.59 11.38 8.84
N ARG A 129 1.89 11.43 9.13
CA ARG A 129 2.40 11.98 10.40
C ARG A 129 2.08 13.47 10.55
N ALA A 130 2.15 14.23 9.45
CA ALA A 130 1.79 15.64 9.46
C ALA A 130 0.32 15.82 9.84
N LEU A 131 -0.59 14.97 9.35
CA LEU A 131 -2.02 15.03 9.72
C LEU A 131 -2.29 14.71 11.19
N ASP A 132 -1.63 13.68 11.74
CA ASP A 132 -1.75 13.31 13.15
C ASP A 132 -1.32 14.49 14.06
N SER A 133 -0.31 15.26 13.64
CA SER A 133 0.24 16.39 14.40
C SER A 133 -0.66 17.64 14.43
N HIS A 134 -1.54 17.83 13.44
CA HIS A 134 -2.46 18.99 13.36
C HIS A 134 -3.81 18.75 14.05
N ARG A 135 -4.10 17.50 14.43
CA ARG A 135 -5.32 17.10 15.15
C ARG A 135 -5.17 17.10 16.68
N THR A 136 -4.00 17.47 17.21
CA THR A 136 -3.71 17.61 18.66
C THR A 136 -3.78 19.08 19.07
#